data_AF-A0ABD0SU19-F1
#
_entry.id   AF-A0ABD0SU19-F1
#
_cell.length_a   1.000
_cell.length_b   1.000
_cell.length_c   1.000
_cell.angle_alpha   90.00
_cell.angle_beta   90.00
_cell.angle_gamma   90.00
#
_symmetry.space_group_name_H-M   'P 1'
#
loop_
_entity.id
_entity.type
_entity.pdbx_description
1 polymer ?
#
loop_
_entity_poly.entity_id
_entity_poly.type
_entity_poly.pdbx_seq_one_letter_code
_entity_poly.pdbx_strand_id
1 'polypeptide(L)'
;MEEIGIILPEKDDQATDAKGLAFSGPQSFDELESEDLYTKYKKLQRMLEFLEVQEEYIKDEQRNLKKEYLHAQEEVKRIQSVPLVIGQFLEAVDQNTGIVGSTTGSNYYVRILSTIDRELLKPSASVALHKHSNALVDVLPPEADSSISMLQADEKPDVQYSDIGGMDTQKQEIREAVELPLTHVELYRQIGIEPPRGVLMYGPPGCGKTMLAKAVAHHTTAAFIRVVGSEFVQKYLGEGPRMVRDVFRLAKENSPAIIFIDEIDAIATKRFDAQTGADREVQRILLELLNQMDGFDQTTNVKVIMATNRADTLDPALLRPGRLDRKIEFPLPDRRQKRLIFSTITAKMNLSEEVDLEEFVARPDRVSGADINAICQEAGMHAVRENRYIVLPKDFEKGYKNNIKKDESEYEFYK
;
A
#
# COMPACT_ATOMS: atom_id res chain seq x y z
N MET A 1 -31.57 21.17 20.79
CA MET A 1 -32.75 21.96 20.42
C MET A 1 -33.84 21.65 21.43
N GLU A 2 -33.65 22.14 22.66
CA GLU A 2 -34.71 22.23 23.67
C GLU A 2 -35.10 23.70 23.73
N GLU A 3 -35.74 24.19 22.67
CA GLU A 3 -36.26 25.56 22.64
C GLU A 3 -37.29 25.68 21.51
N ILE A 4 -38.26 24.79 21.51
CA ILE A 4 -39.51 25.01 20.78
C ILE A 4 -40.62 24.63 21.75
N GLY A 5 -41.10 25.63 22.49
CA GLY A 5 -42.20 25.53 23.44
C GLY A 5 -43.52 25.28 22.70
N ILE A 6 -43.72 24.04 22.27
CA ILE A 6 -45.00 23.54 21.79
C ILE A 6 -45.49 22.54 22.84
N ILE A 7 -46.42 23.00 23.68
CA ILE A 7 -47.18 22.14 24.59
C ILE A 7 -48.14 21.34 23.71
N LEU A 8 -47.83 20.04 23.54
CA LEU A 8 -48.75 19.07 22.95
C LEU A 8 -49.91 18.84 23.94
N PRO A 9 -51.18 18.97 23.54
CA PRO A 9 -52.27 18.48 24.36
C PRO A 9 -52.27 16.94 24.34
N GLU A 10 -52.42 16.35 25.52
CA GLU A 10 -52.47 14.90 25.73
C GLU A 10 -53.59 14.26 24.90
N LYS A 11 -53.27 13.10 24.30
CA LYS A 11 -54.26 12.21 23.71
C LYS A 11 -55.04 11.53 24.85
N ASP A 12 -56.27 11.98 25.07
CA ASP A 12 -57.28 11.16 25.73
C ASP A 12 -57.88 10.19 24.71
N ASP A 13 -57.46 8.93 24.81
CA ASP A 13 -58.15 7.78 24.22
C ASP A 13 -59.49 7.57 24.94
N GLN A 14 -60.59 8.00 24.32
CA GLN A 14 -61.91 7.43 24.60
C GLN A 14 -62.60 7.05 23.30
N ALA A 15 -62.36 5.80 22.89
CA ALA A 15 -63.27 5.06 22.04
C ALA A 15 -64.64 4.97 22.75
N THR A 16 -65.66 5.61 22.20
CA THR A 16 -67.05 5.32 22.52
C THR A 16 -67.81 5.00 21.25
N ASP A 17 -68.31 3.76 21.23
CA ASP A 17 -69.12 3.16 20.18
C ASP A 17 -70.35 4.02 19.85
N ALA A 18 -70.38 4.60 18.65
CA ALA A 18 -71.58 5.17 18.08
C ALA A 18 -72.47 4.04 17.56
N LYS A 19 -73.33 3.51 18.44
CA LYS A 19 -74.49 2.69 18.04
C LYS A 19 -75.41 3.52 17.15
N GLY A 20 -75.57 3.10 15.91
CA GLY A 20 -76.62 3.58 15.01
C GLY A 20 -78.00 3.34 15.63
N LEU A 21 -78.72 4.42 15.91
CA LEU A 21 -80.11 4.36 16.35
C LEU A 21 -81.03 4.18 15.13
N ALA A 22 -81.82 3.11 15.18
CA ALA A 22 -82.83 2.78 14.21
C ALA A 22 -84.10 3.63 14.39
N PHE A 23 -84.63 4.02 13.23
CA PHE A 23 -85.90 4.63 12.86
C PHE A 23 -87.13 4.45 13.80
N SER A 24 -87.87 5.54 14.05
CA SER A 24 -89.31 5.51 14.33
C SER A 24 -90.06 6.77 13.84
N GLY A 25 -90.71 6.66 12.68
CA GLY A 25 -91.95 7.37 12.30
C GLY A 25 -91.90 8.88 11.99
N PRO A 26 -92.86 9.41 11.21
CA PRO A 26 -92.59 10.42 10.19
C PRO A 26 -93.14 11.81 10.56
N GLN A 27 -92.30 12.76 10.97
CA GLN A 27 -92.65 14.18 10.99
C GLN A 27 -91.40 15.05 10.76
N SER A 28 -91.35 15.74 9.62
CA SER A 28 -90.54 16.95 9.36
C SER A 28 -89.09 16.96 9.91
N PHE A 29 -88.20 16.11 9.38
CA PHE A 29 -86.78 16.08 9.75
C PHE A 29 -85.78 16.38 8.61
N ASP A 30 -86.24 16.52 7.35
CA ASP A 30 -85.33 16.73 6.21
C ASP A 30 -84.66 18.12 6.21
N GLU A 31 -85.27 19.16 6.78
CA GLU A 31 -84.67 20.50 6.82
C GLU A 31 -83.60 20.63 7.94
N LEU A 32 -83.80 19.98 9.10
CA LEU A 32 -82.92 20.10 10.27
C LEU A 32 -81.64 19.27 10.17
N GLU A 33 -81.67 18.07 9.57
CA GLU A 33 -80.44 17.29 9.30
C GLU A 33 -79.63 17.89 8.15
N SER A 34 -80.28 18.54 7.18
CA SER A 34 -79.60 19.19 6.06
C SER A 34 -78.83 20.45 6.48
N GLU A 35 -79.33 21.24 7.43
CA GLU A 35 -78.61 22.39 8.00
C GLU A 35 -77.37 21.96 8.80
N ASP A 36 -77.44 20.85 9.53
CA ASP A 36 -76.31 20.33 10.32
C ASP A 36 -75.22 19.68 9.45
N LEU A 37 -75.63 18.99 8.38
CA LEU A 37 -74.71 18.50 7.32
C LEU A 37 -74.07 19.65 6.54
N TYR A 38 -74.85 20.68 6.19
CA TYR A 38 -74.36 21.85 5.47
C TYR A 38 -73.35 22.66 6.30
N THR A 39 -73.61 22.84 7.60
CA THR A 39 -72.67 23.51 8.51
C THR A 39 -71.40 22.68 8.74
N LYS A 40 -71.49 21.35 8.84
CA LYS A 40 -70.31 20.44 8.84
C LYS A 40 -69.51 20.56 7.55
N TYR A 41 -70.15 20.53 6.38
CA TYR A 41 -69.50 20.66 5.09
C TYR A 41 -68.77 22.00 4.97
N LYS A 42 -69.42 23.10 5.37
CA LYS A 42 -68.84 24.45 5.36
C LYS A 42 -67.66 24.60 6.33
N LYS A 43 -67.69 23.91 7.48
CA LYS A 43 -66.53 23.82 8.41
C LYS A 43 -65.38 23.03 7.78
N LEU A 44 -65.67 21.89 7.15
CA LEU A 44 -64.67 21.09 6.44
C LEU A 44 -64.04 21.86 5.28
N GLN A 45 -64.85 22.60 4.52
CA GLN A 45 -64.38 23.44 3.41
C GLN A 45 -63.45 24.54 3.90
N ARG A 46 -63.76 25.21 5.02
CA ARG A 46 -62.84 26.17 5.66
C ARG A 46 -61.56 25.52 6.18
N MET A 47 -61.64 24.30 6.71
CA MET A 47 -60.44 23.55 7.11
C MET A 47 -59.59 23.16 5.89
N LEU A 48 -60.21 22.81 4.77
CA LEU A 48 -59.52 22.55 3.51
C LEU A 48 -58.81 23.79 2.99
N GLU A 49 -59.49 24.93 2.93
CA GLU A 49 -58.88 26.21 2.55
C GLU A 49 -57.70 26.57 3.46
N PHE A 50 -57.82 26.34 4.78
CA PHE A 50 -56.74 26.57 5.73
C PHE A 50 -55.55 25.62 5.52
N LEU A 51 -55.82 24.34 5.27
CA LEU A 51 -54.79 23.32 5.00
C LEU A 51 -54.07 23.62 3.67
N GLU A 52 -54.78 24.10 2.66
CA GLU A 52 -54.20 24.47 1.36
C GLU A 52 -53.19 25.63 1.52
N VAL A 53 -53.53 26.66 2.31
CA VAL A 53 -52.61 27.74 2.66
C VAL A 53 -51.41 27.23 3.46
N GLN A 54 -51.60 26.30 4.40
CA GLN A 54 -50.49 25.68 5.13
C GLN A 54 -49.57 24.86 4.23
N GLU A 55 -50.14 24.14 3.27
CA GLU A 55 -49.37 23.35 2.31
C GLU A 55 -48.52 24.26 1.41
N GLU A 56 -49.08 25.37 0.93
CA GLU A 56 -48.35 26.37 0.14
C GLU A 56 -47.21 26.99 0.97
N TYR A 57 -47.48 27.36 2.23
CA TYR A 57 -46.47 27.89 3.15
C TYR A 57 -45.31 26.90 3.37
N ILE A 58 -45.61 25.62 3.62
CA ILE A 58 -44.57 24.60 3.81
C ILE A 58 -43.76 24.41 2.53
N LYS A 59 -44.37 24.44 1.35
CA LYS A 59 -43.66 24.36 0.06
C LYS A 59 -42.72 25.55 -0.15
N ASP A 60 -43.12 26.73 0.27
CA ASP A 60 -42.29 27.94 0.21
C ASP A 60 -41.13 27.88 1.20
N GLU A 61 -41.39 27.49 2.44
CA GLU A 61 -40.35 27.29 3.46
C GLU A 61 -39.33 26.21 3.04
N GLN A 62 -39.80 25.09 2.47
CA GLN A 62 -38.90 24.07 1.92
C GLN A 62 -38.00 24.64 0.80
N ARG A 63 -38.52 25.53 -0.05
CA ARG A 63 -37.73 26.19 -1.09
C ARG A 63 -36.71 27.17 -0.51
N ASN A 64 -37.07 27.92 0.53
CA ASN A 64 -36.15 28.84 1.20
C ASN A 64 -35.04 28.09 1.93
N LEU A 65 -35.38 27.10 2.75
CA LEU A 65 -34.42 26.24 3.44
C LEU A 65 -33.45 25.58 2.48
N LYS A 66 -33.92 25.14 1.30
CA LYS A 66 -33.05 24.56 0.27
C LYS A 66 -32.05 25.57 -0.30
N LYS A 67 -32.44 26.84 -0.45
CA LYS A 67 -31.52 27.92 -0.87
C LYS A 67 -30.51 28.24 0.21
N GLU A 68 -30.94 28.35 1.47
CA GLU A 68 -30.04 28.59 2.61
C GLU A 68 -29.03 27.45 2.79
N TYR A 69 -29.48 26.21 2.61
CA TYR A 69 -28.61 25.03 2.64
C TYR A 69 -27.51 25.11 1.56
N LEU A 70 -27.86 25.48 0.33
CA LEU A 70 -26.89 25.65 -0.76
C LEU A 70 -25.90 26.78 -0.45
N HIS A 71 -26.38 27.91 0.07
CA HIS A 71 -25.53 29.03 0.47
C HIS A 71 -24.54 28.63 1.57
N ALA A 72 -25.02 27.92 2.60
CA ALA A 72 -24.16 27.38 3.66
C ALA A 72 -23.12 26.40 3.12
N GLN A 73 -23.48 25.57 2.13
CA GLN A 73 -22.56 24.64 1.49
C GLN A 73 -21.45 25.36 0.69
N GLU A 74 -21.77 26.47 0.03
CA GLU A 74 -20.79 27.32 -0.66
C GLU A 74 -19.83 28.03 0.30
N GLU A 75 -20.33 28.50 1.44
CA GLU A 75 -19.48 29.06 2.50
C GLU A 75 -18.50 28.02 3.06
N VAL A 76 -18.96 26.78 3.25
CA VAL A 76 -18.08 25.67 3.66
C VAL A 76 -16.99 25.41 2.62
N LYS A 77 -17.31 25.41 1.32
CA LYS A 77 -16.30 25.25 0.25
C LYS A 77 -15.23 26.33 0.27
N ARG A 78 -15.57 27.55 0.70
CA ARG A 78 -14.58 28.63 0.86
C ARG A 78 -13.50 28.28 1.87
N ILE A 79 -13.85 27.60 2.96
CA ILE A 79 -12.89 27.12 3.97
C ILE A 79 -11.91 26.11 3.35
N GLN A 80 -12.33 25.35 2.33
CA GLN A 80 -11.47 24.38 1.64
C GLN A 80 -10.41 25.02 0.74
N SER A 81 -10.56 26.29 0.37
CA SER A 81 -9.68 26.97 -0.61
C SER A 81 -8.46 27.69 0.01
N VAL A 82 -8.44 27.86 1.33
CA VAL A 82 -7.36 28.52 2.09
C VAL A 82 -6.20 27.52 2.26
N PRO A 83 -4.91 27.93 2.30
CA PRO A 83 -3.78 27.00 2.34
C PRO A 83 -4.00 25.84 3.33
N LEU A 84 -4.05 24.64 2.76
CA LEU A 84 -4.21 23.38 3.48
C LEU A 84 -2.84 22.83 3.87
N VAL A 85 -2.78 22.19 5.03
CA VAL A 85 -1.63 21.46 5.53
C VAL A 85 -1.98 19.99 5.50
N ILE A 86 -1.11 19.16 4.95
CA ILE A 86 -1.32 17.71 4.94
C ILE A 86 -1.11 17.16 6.35
N GLY A 87 -1.98 16.25 6.76
CA GLY A 87 -1.89 15.50 8.00
C GLY A 87 -2.35 14.06 7.81
N GLN A 88 -2.26 13.27 8.87
CA GLN A 88 -2.74 11.89 8.91
C GLN A 88 -3.82 11.73 9.99
N PHE A 89 -4.90 11.07 9.63
CA PHE A 89 -5.95 10.71 10.56
C PHE A 89 -5.49 9.54 11.44
N LEU A 90 -5.59 9.66 12.77
CA LEU A 90 -5.21 8.58 13.68
C LEU A 90 -6.45 7.81 14.13
N GLU A 91 -7.35 8.49 14.82
CA GLU A 91 -8.52 7.86 15.44
C GLU A 91 -9.71 8.84 15.55
N ALA A 92 -10.93 8.34 15.44
CA ALA A 92 -12.15 9.08 15.74
C ALA A 92 -12.45 8.98 17.23
N VAL A 93 -12.60 10.11 17.92
CA VAL A 93 -13.00 10.11 19.35
C VAL A 93 -14.52 10.16 19.44
N ASP A 94 -15.12 11.11 18.70
CA ASP A 94 -16.54 11.40 18.74
C ASP A 94 -17.14 11.42 17.33
N GLN A 95 -18.46 11.60 17.27
CA GLN A 95 -19.15 11.84 16.03
C GLN A 95 -18.80 13.16 15.35
N ASN A 96 -18.03 14.08 15.93
CA ASN A 96 -17.66 15.34 15.26
C ASN A 96 -16.16 15.67 15.42
N THR A 97 -15.40 14.80 16.09
CA THR A 97 -14.04 15.10 16.52
C THR A 97 -13.14 13.89 16.36
N GLY A 98 -11.92 14.13 15.92
CA GLY A 98 -10.90 13.11 15.71
C GLY A 98 -9.51 13.62 16.07
N ILE A 99 -8.59 12.67 16.25
CA ILE A 99 -7.18 12.96 16.48
C ILE A 99 -6.48 12.87 15.13
N VAL A 100 -5.74 13.94 14.79
CA VAL A 100 -4.93 14.01 13.58
C VAL A 100 -3.47 14.27 13.95
N GLY A 101 -2.55 13.61 13.27
CA GLY A 101 -1.13 13.92 13.30
C GLY A 101 -0.80 14.90 12.17
N SER A 102 -0.28 16.07 12.50
CA SER A 102 0.30 16.95 11.48
C SER A 102 1.64 16.40 11.01
N THR A 103 2.07 16.77 9.81
CA THR A 103 3.42 16.51 9.30
C THR A 103 4.52 17.13 10.14
N THR A 104 4.18 18.10 10.99
CA THR A 104 5.07 18.68 12.00
C THR A 104 5.35 17.74 13.20
N GLY A 105 4.77 16.55 13.22
CA GLY A 105 4.96 15.52 14.26
C GLY A 105 4.13 15.74 15.53
N SER A 106 3.32 16.78 15.57
CA SER A 106 2.39 17.08 16.67
C SER A 106 1.00 16.49 16.39
N ASN A 107 0.40 15.90 17.43
CA ASN A 107 -0.96 15.39 17.39
C ASN A 107 -1.93 16.48 17.86
N TYR A 108 -3.03 16.66 17.14
CA TYR A 108 -4.07 17.63 17.42
C TYR A 108 -5.42 16.94 17.59
N TYR A 109 -6.20 17.44 18.55
CA TYR A 109 -7.61 17.10 18.67
C TYR A 109 -8.42 18.12 17.86
N VAL A 110 -9.07 17.66 16.79
CA VAL A 110 -9.62 18.55 15.75
C VAL A 110 -11.05 18.20 15.39
N ARG A 111 -11.81 19.23 15.02
CA ARG A 111 -13.18 19.06 14.54
C ARG A 111 -13.18 18.59 13.10
N ILE A 112 -14.02 17.61 12.80
CA ILE A 112 -14.21 17.05 11.47
C ILE A 112 -15.33 17.83 10.78
N LEU A 113 -15.09 18.25 9.53
CA LEU A 113 -16.10 18.92 8.72
C LEU A 113 -17.25 17.95 8.39
N SER A 114 -18.49 18.40 8.58
CA SER A 114 -19.68 17.53 8.43
C SER A 114 -19.94 17.06 7.01
N THR A 115 -19.33 17.70 6.01
CA THR A 115 -19.50 17.34 4.59
C THR A 115 -18.62 16.16 4.14
N ILE A 116 -17.75 15.66 5.01
CA ILE A 116 -16.80 14.60 4.67
C ILE A 116 -17.42 13.22 4.90
N ASP A 117 -17.19 12.31 3.96
CA ASP A 117 -17.60 10.91 4.07
C ASP A 117 -16.77 10.18 5.14
N ARG A 118 -17.45 9.77 6.20
CA ARG A 118 -16.85 9.08 7.36
C ARG A 118 -16.26 7.72 7.02
N GLU A 119 -16.81 7.04 6.01
CA GLU A 119 -16.36 5.71 5.60
C GLU A 119 -14.96 5.74 4.97
N LEU A 120 -14.58 6.89 4.40
CA LEU A 120 -13.25 7.14 3.85
C LEU A 120 -12.23 7.49 4.94
N LEU A 121 -12.67 7.94 6.12
CA LEU A 121 -11.82 8.23 7.27
C LEU A 121 -11.39 6.93 7.97
N LYS A 122 -10.46 6.23 7.35
CA LYS A 122 -9.78 5.08 7.95
C LYS A 122 -8.56 5.53 8.76
N PRO A 123 -8.16 4.78 9.80
CA PRO A 123 -6.89 5.03 10.49
C PRO A 123 -5.73 5.12 9.49
N SER A 124 -4.85 6.08 9.74
CA SER A 124 -3.73 6.51 8.89
C SER A 124 -4.09 7.21 7.57
N ALA A 125 -5.36 7.40 7.20
CA ALA A 125 -5.72 8.11 5.96
C ALA A 125 -5.10 9.51 5.89
N SER A 126 -4.68 9.92 4.69
CA SER A 126 -4.11 11.26 4.47
C SER A 126 -5.25 12.27 4.39
N VAL A 127 -5.16 13.33 5.18
CA VAL A 127 -6.21 14.32 5.34
C VAL A 127 -5.67 15.73 5.18
N ALA A 128 -6.51 16.62 4.68
CA ALA A 128 -6.22 18.04 4.60
C ALA A 128 -6.69 18.74 5.87
N LEU A 129 -5.76 19.42 6.52
CA LEU A 129 -6.00 20.25 7.70
C LEU A 129 -5.95 21.72 7.31
N HIS A 130 -6.80 22.54 7.92
CA HIS A 130 -6.72 23.98 7.73
C HIS A 130 -5.51 24.56 8.49
N LYS A 131 -4.68 25.39 7.84
CA LYS A 131 -3.40 25.87 8.39
C LYS A 131 -3.46 26.54 9.77
N HIS A 132 -4.53 27.25 10.08
CA HIS A 132 -4.62 28.03 11.34
C HIS A 132 -5.44 27.36 12.42
N SER A 133 -6.49 26.63 12.05
CA SER A 133 -7.42 26.00 13.00
C SER A 133 -7.19 24.51 13.18
N ASN A 134 -6.35 23.91 12.33
CA ASN A 134 -6.09 22.47 12.23
C ASN A 134 -7.37 21.63 12.04
N ALA A 135 -8.50 22.24 11.68
CA ALA A 135 -9.74 21.51 11.41
C ALA A 135 -9.54 20.57 10.22
N LEU A 136 -10.17 19.39 10.26
CA LEU A 136 -10.12 18.42 9.17
C LEU A 136 -11.11 18.84 8.09
N VAL A 137 -10.58 19.19 6.92
CA VAL A 137 -11.29 19.85 5.82
C VAL A 137 -11.69 18.87 4.73
N ASP A 138 -10.78 17.97 4.36
CA ASP A 138 -10.97 17.00 3.30
C ASP A 138 -10.09 15.76 3.50
N VAL A 139 -10.43 14.67 2.81
CA VAL A 139 -9.59 13.46 2.73
C VAL A 139 -8.85 13.48 1.41
N LEU A 140 -7.53 13.40 1.47
CA LEU A 140 -6.70 13.43 0.28
C LEU A 140 -6.58 12.03 -0.31
N PRO A 141 -6.50 11.91 -1.66
CA PRO A 141 -6.17 10.64 -2.26
C PRO A 141 -4.76 10.21 -1.80
N PRO A 142 -4.58 8.91 -1.58
CA PRO A 142 -3.38 8.28 -1.03
C PRO A 142 -2.12 8.50 -1.88
N GLU A 143 -2.28 8.74 -3.19
CA GLU A 143 -1.18 9.00 -4.14
C GLU A 143 -0.49 10.37 -3.94
N ALA A 144 -1.11 11.31 -3.21
CA ALA A 144 -0.63 12.68 -3.10
C ALA A 144 0.60 12.86 -2.19
N ASP A 145 0.94 11.85 -1.38
CA ASP A 145 1.91 11.96 -0.28
C ASP A 145 3.22 11.22 -0.52
N SER A 146 3.25 10.27 -1.47
CA SER A 146 4.41 9.41 -1.67
C SER A 146 5.45 10.06 -2.58
N SER A 147 6.60 10.43 -2.02
CA SER A 147 7.86 10.65 -2.75
C SER A 147 8.33 9.39 -3.51
N ILE A 148 7.73 8.25 -3.18
CA ILE A 148 7.98 6.95 -3.78
C ILE A 148 7.14 6.85 -5.05
N SER A 149 7.81 7.05 -6.18
CA SER A 149 7.22 6.74 -7.49
C SER A 149 6.90 5.25 -7.51
N MET A 150 5.62 4.90 -7.69
CA MET A 150 5.30 3.57 -8.20
C MET A 150 6.07 3.40 -9.50
N LEU A 151 6.82 2.31 -9.65
CA LEU A 151 7.28 1.90 -10.96
C LEU A 151 5.99 1.59 -11.74
N GLN A 152 5.55 2.54 -12.55
CA GLN A 152 4.39 2.33 -13.43
C GLN A 152 4.71 1.17 -14.39
N ALA A 153 3.70 0.64 -15.06
CA ALA A 153 3.88 -0.47 -16.00
C ALA A 153 4.95 -0.21 -17.10
N ASP A 154 5.32 1.05 -17.33
CA ASP A 154 6.36 1.50 -18.26
C ASP A 154 7.80 1.44 -17.69
N GLU A 155 7.99 1.31 -16.37
CA GLU A 155 9.31 1.13 -15.73
C GLU A 155 9.56 -0.33 -15.29
N LYS A 156 8.87 -1.29 -15.92
CA LYS A 156 9.16 -2.71 -15.70
C LYS A 156 10.58 -3.02 -16.13
N PRO A 157 11.42 -3.61 -15.26
CA PRO A 157 12.75 -4.02 -15.66
C PRO A 157 12.68 -5.10 -16.74
N ASP A 158 13.40 -4.92 -17.84
CA ASP A 158 13.43 -5.82 -19.01
C ASP A 158 14.21 -7.14 -18.78
N VAL A 159 14.30 -7.60 -17.53
CA VAL A 159 15.05 -8.81 -17.17
C VAL A 159 14.11 -9.99 -17.14
N GLN A 160 14.42 -11.04 -17.89
CA GLN A 160 13.64 -12.28 -17.91
C GLN A 160 14.29 -13.39 -17.08
N TYR A 161 13.53 -14.43 -16.73
CA TYR A 161 14.07 -15.61 -16.04
C TYR A 161 15.12 -16.38 -16.87
N SER A 162 15.07 -16.24 -18.19
CA SER A 162 16.02 -16.80 -19.16
C SER A 162 17.38 -16.10 -19.10
N ASP A 163 17.42 -14.81 -18.74
CA ASP A 163 18.66 -14.05 -18.62
C ASP A 163 19.49 -14.46 -17.41
N ILE A 164 18.82 -14.96 -16.37
CA ILE A 164 19.46 -15.41 -15.14
C ILE A 164 19.95 -16.84 -15.37
N GLY A 165 21.26 -17.07 -15.43
CA GLY A 165 21.82 -18.41 -15.57
C GLY A 165 21.79 -19.19 -14.26
N GLY A 166 21.31 -20.43 -14.29
CA GLY A 166 21.26 -21.31 -13.12
C GLY A 166 20.26 -20.89 -12.03
N MET A 167 20.58 -21.24 -10.78
CA MET A 167 19.76 -20.98 -9.58
C MET A 167 18.35 -21.59 -9.66
N ASP A 168 18.23 -22.79 -10.22
CA ASP A 168 16.94 -23.43 -10.49
C ASP A 168 16.12 -23.65 -9.22
N THR A 169 16.78 -24.00 -8.11
CA THR A 169 16.15 -24.17 -6.79
C THR A 169 15.60 -22.85 -6.27
N GLN A 170 16.38 -21.76 -6.31
CA GLN A 170 15.93 -20.45 -5.84
C GLN A 170 14.81 -19.88 -6.71
N LYS A 171 14.88 -20.06 -8.03
CA LYS A 171 13.81 -19.67 -8.96
C LYS A 171 12.52 -20.40 -8.65
N GLN A 172 12.59 -21.71 -8.43
CA GLN A 172 11.41 -22.50 -8.08
C GLN A 172 10.80 -22.04 -6.75
N GLU A 173 11.61 -21.87 -5.71
CA GLU A 173 11.14 -21.41 -4.39
C GLU A 173 10.46 -20.04 -4.45
N ILE A 174 11.00 -19.09 -5.22
CA ILE A 174 10.37 -17.77 -5.39
C ILE A 174 9.06 -17.87 -6.17
N ARG A 175 9.00 -18.68 -7.24
CA ARG A 175 7.75 -18.87 -7.99
C ARG A 175 6.66 -19.44 -7.11
N GLU A 176 6.97 -20.44 -6.29
CA GLU A 176 6.03 -21.04 -5.34
C GLU A 176 5.60 -20.06 -4.23
N ALA A 177 6.50 -19.17 -3.80
CA ALA A 177 6.21 -18.22 -2.73
C ALA A 177 5.48 -16.95 -3.19
N VAL A 178 5.69 -16.51 -4.42
CA VAL A 178 5.20 -15.21 -4.93
C VAL A 178 4.21 -15.37 -6.07
N GLU A 179 4.55 -16.11 -7.13
CA GLU A 179 3.71 -16.21 -8.34
C GLU A 179 2.49 -17.12 -8.13
N LEU A 180 2.70 -18.29 -7.51
CA LEU A 180 1.66 -19.29 -7.32
C LEU A 180 0.51 -18.79 -6.44
N PRO A 181 0.76 -18.08 -5.31
CA PRO A 181 -0.31 -17.50 -4.52
C PRO A 181 -1.07 -16.40 -5.24
N LEU A 182 -0.44 -15.66 -6.17
CA LEU A 182 -1.10 -14.58 -6.91
C LEU A 182 -1.98 -15.11 -8.05
N THR A 183 -1.52 -16.16 -8.73
CA THR A 183 -2.22 -16.76 -9.89
C THR A 183 -3.28 -17.77 -9.48
N HIS A 184 -3.04 -18.55 -8.42
CA HIS A 184 -3.89 -19.68 -8.03
C HIS A 184 -4.22 -19.67 -6.53
N VAL A 185 -4.85 -18.58 -6.05
CA VAL A 185 -5.32 -18.44 -4.66
C VAL A 185 -6.23 -19.60 -4.22
N GLU A 186 -7.08 -20.09 -5.13
CA GLU A 186 -8.06 -21.14 -4.82
C GLU A 186 -7.43 -22.47 -4.40
N LEU A 187 -6.27 -22.83 -4.97
CA LEU A 187 -5.54 -24.05 -4.61
C LEU A 187 -5.12 -24.02 -3.14
N TYR A 188 -4.57 -22.89 -2.67
CA TYR A 188 -4.19 -22.72 -1.27
C TYR A 188 -5.41 -22.82 -0.34
N ARG A 189 -6.55 -22.23 -0.76
CA ARG A 189 -7.79 -22.26 0.01
C ARG A 189 -8.41 -23.65 0.11
N GLN A 190 -8.37 -24.44 -0.97
CA GLN A 190 -8.88 -25.82 -1.00
C GLN A 190 -8.01 -26.77 -0.17
N ILE A 191 -6.69 -26.61 -0.25
CA ILE A 191 -5.73 -27.40 0.53
C ILE A 191 -5.77 -27.00 2.02
N GLY A 192 -6.18 -25.76 2.32
CA GLY A 192 -6.25 -25.23 3.69
C GLY A 192 -4.89 -24.80 4.23
N ILE A 193 -3.95 -24.45 3.34
CA ILE A 193 -2.62 -23.93 3.70
C ILE A 193 -2.58 -22.41 3.55
N GLU A 194 -1.99 -21.73 4.53
CA GLU A 194 -1.80 -20.29 4.44
C GLU A 194 -0.63 -19.97 3.48
N PRO A 195 -0.84 -19.09 2.49
CA PRO A 195 0.25 -18.67 1.63
C PRO A 195 1.26 -17.84 2.43
N PRO A 196 2.57 -17.96 2.15
CA PRO A 196 3.59 -17.20 2.87
C PRO A 196 3.36 -15.69 2.69
N ARG A 197 3.52 -14.90 3.75
CA ARG A 197 3.34 -13.44 3.70
C ARG A 197 4.54 -12.73 3.11
N GLY A 198 5.73 -13.14 3.54
CA GLY A 198 6.98 -12.51 3.14
C GLY A 198 8.08 -13.51 2.80
N VAL A 199 8.95 -13.09 1.90
CA VAL A 199 10.14 -13.83 1.45
C VAL A 199 11.38 -13.01 1.78
N LEU A 200 12.34 -13.62 2.47
CA LEU A 200 13.65 -13.06 2.72
C LEU A 200 14.69 -13.73 1.82
N MET A 201 15.34 -12.94 0.97
CA MET A 201 16.47 -13.36 0.16
C MET A 201 17.77 -12.92 0.85
N TYR A 202 18.65 -13.87 1.15
CA TYR A 202 19.93 -13.57 1.80
C TYR A 202 21.09 -14.33 1.17
N GLY A 203 22.29 -13.78 1.29
CA GLY A 203 23.52 -14.39 0.76
C GLY A 203 24.61 -13.35 0.51
N PRO A 204 25.81 -13.73 0.05
CA PRO A 204 26.82 -12.79 -0.39
C PRO A 204 26.32 -11.81 -1.47
N PRO A 205 26.94 -10.62 -1.57
CA PRO A 205 26.65 -9.69 -2.66
C PRO A 205 27.03 -10.31 -4.01
N GLY A 206 26.41 -9.85 -5.09
CA GLY A 206 26.73 -10.30 -6.45
C GLY A 206 26.15 -11.65 -6.88
N CYS A 207 25.29 -12.28 -6.06
CA CYS A 207 24.59 -13.53 -6.41
C CYS A 207 23.21 -13.32 -7.08
N GLY A 208 22.93 -12.12 -7.60
CA GLY A 208 21.73 -11.88 -8.42
C GLY A 208 20.40 -11.73 -7.67
N LYS A 209 20.38 -11.49 -6.35
CA LYS A 209 19.15 -11.27 -5.56
C LYS A 209 18.25 -10.18 -6.15
N THR A 210 18.80 -8.99 -6.39
CA THR A 210 18.08 -7.87 -7.02
C THR A 210 17.68 -8.19 -8.47
N MET A 211 18.50 -8.97 -9.20
CA MET A 211 18.19 -9.37 -10.57
C MET A 211 17.01 -10.35 -10.62
N LEU A 212 16.94 -11.29 -9.68
CA LEU A 212 15.85 -12.24 -9.58
C LEU A 212 14.53 -11.56 -9.19
N ALA A 213 14.56 -10.61 -8.25
CA ALA A 213 13.38 -9.79 -7.93
C ALA A 213 12.85 -9.01 -9.15
N LYS A 214 13.76 -8.45 -9.96
CA LYS A 214 13.41 -7.77 -11.22
C LYS A 214 12.77 -8.73 -12.23
N ALA A 215 13.28 -9.96 -12.35
CA ALA A 215 12.70 -10.95 -13.25
C ALA A 215 11.29 -11.40 -12.83
N VAL A 216 11.05 -11.52 -11.53
CA VAL A 216 9.72 -11.78 -10.95
C VAL A 216 8.77 -10.62 -11.27
N ALA A 217 9.22 -9.37 -11.11
CA ALA A 217 8.44 -8.19 -11.43
C ALA A 217 8.02 -8.13 -12.91
N HIS A 218 8.90 -8.58 -13.82
CA HIS A 218 8.60 -8.64 -15.25
C HIS A 218 7.56 -9.73 -15.59
N HIS A 219 7.65 -10.91 -14.97
CA HIS A 219 6.74 -12.02 -15.25
C HIS A 219 5.38 -11.88 -14.56
N THR A 220 5.30 -11.12 -13.47
CA THR A 220 4.06 -10.89 -12.76
C THR A 220 3.28 -9.72 -13.35
N THR A 221 1.95 -9.86 -13.39
CA THR A 221 1.03 -8.77 -13.77
C THR A 221 0.67 -7.87 -12.59
N ALA A 222 1.21 -8.15 -11.40
CA ALA A 222 0.98 -7.40 -10.18
C ALA A 222 1.71 -6.05 -10.17
N ALA A 223 1.20 -5.09 -9.40
CA ALA A 223 1.92 -3.84 -9.17
C ALA A 223 3.24 -4.12 -8.44
N PHE A 224 4.34 -3.54 -8.90
CA PHE A 224 5.66 -3.74 -8.30
C PHE A 224 6.17 -2.44 -7.67
N ILE A 225 6.30 -2.44 -6.35
CA ILE A 225 6.77 -1.29 -5.59
C ILE A 225 8.18 -1.60 -5.11
N ARG A 226 9.18 -0.92 -5.68
CA ARG A 226 10.58 -1.04 -5.28
C ARG A 226 10.94 0.08 -4.32
N VAL A 227 11.49 -0.27 -3.17
CA VAL A 227 12.02 0.68 -2.18
C VAL A 227 13.42 0.24 -1.77
N VAL A 228 14.34 1.19 -1.59
CA VAL A 228 15.66 0.90 -1.02
C VAL A 228 15.60 1.12 0.49
N GLY A 229 16.16 0.21 1.29
CA GLY A 229 16.13 0.28 2.76
C GLY A 229 16.70 1.59 3.32
N SER A 230 17.69 2.18 2.64
CA SER A 230 18.25 3.48 3.01
C SER A 230 17.30 4.66 2.81
N GLU A 231 16.30 4.56 1.91
CA GLU A 231 15.35 5.65 1.64
C GLU A 231 14.40 5.91 2.82
N PHE A 232 14.17 4.92 3.68
CA PHE A 232 13.35 5.10 4.87
C PHE A 232 14.03 5.97 5.94
N VAL A 233 15.37 6.08 5.91
CA VAL A 233 16.12 6.87 6.88
C VAL A 233 16.22 8.31 6.37
N GLN A 234 15.31 9.16 6.84
CA GLN A 234 15.23 10.57 6.47
C GLN A 234 15.84 11.49 7.53
N LYS A 235 16.19 12.72 7.10
CA LYS A 235 16.74 13.76 8.00
C LYS A 235 15.70 14.26 9.01
N TYR A 236 14.42 14.24 8.64
CA TYR A 236 13.33 14.74 9.48
C TYR A 236 12.76 13.63 10.37
N LEU A 237 12.60 13.95 11.65
CA LEU A 237 12.04 13.02 12.65
C LEU A 237 10.58 12.68 12.31
N GLY A 238 10.23 11.39 12.32
CA GLY A 238 8.87 10.92 12.08
C GLY A 238 8.50 10.75 10.59
N GLU A 239 9.34 11.18 9.66
CA GLU A 239 9.12 11.00 8.23
C GLU A 239 9.29 9.53 7.81
N GLY A 240 10.25 8.82 8.40
CA GLY A 240 10.49 7.40 8.11
C GLY A 240 9.27 6.50 8.39
N PRO A 241 8.69 6.50 9.62
CA PRO A 241 7.50 5.72 9.91
C PRO A 241 6.27 6.12 9.08
N ARG A 242 6.18 7.39 8.67
CA ARG A 242 5.14 7.87 7.77
C ARG A 242 5.28 7.22 6.39
N MET A 243 6.49 7.26 5.83
CA MET A 243 6.84 6.68 4.55
C MET A 243 6.55 5.17 4.50
N VAL A 244 6.86 4.43 5.57
CA VAL A 244 6.51 3.00 5.68
C VAL A 244 5.00 2.77 5.53
N ARG A 245 4.17 3.54 6.25
CA ARG A 245 2.71 3.44 6.18
C ARG A 245 2.18 3.75 4.77
N ASP A 246 2.77 4.73 4.11
CA ASP A 246 2.35 5.14 2.78
C ASP A 246 2.69 4.08 1.73
N VAL A 247 3.86 3.41 1.82
CA VAL A 247 4.21 2.26 0.95
C VAL A 247 3.19 1.13 1.06
N PHE A 248 2.84 0.73 2.28
CA PHE A 248 1.92 -0.40 2.49
C PHE A 248 0.49 -0.05 2.10
N ARG A 249 0.08 1.21 2.30
CA ARG A 249 -1.23 1.69 1.86
C ARG A 249 -1.34 1.70 0.33
N LEU A 250 -0.31 2.19 -0.35
CA LEU A 250 -0.22 2.18 -1.80
C LEU A 250 -0.28 0.77 -2.37
N ALA A 251 0.39 -0.18 -1.72
CA ALA A 251 0.33 -1.60 -2.09
C ALA A 251 -1.07 -2.21 -1.89
N LYS A 252 -1.79 -1.78 -0.85
CA LYS A 252 -3.13 -2.26 -0.52
C LYS A 252 -4.16 -1.81 -1.56
N GLU A 253 -4.04 -0.58 -2.04
CA GLU A 253 -4.94 -0.01 -3.05
C GLU A 253 -4.68 -0.60 -4.43
N ASN A 254 -3.41 -0.84 -4.76
CA ASN A 254 -3.00 -1.47 -6.02
C ASN A 254 -2.94 -3.00 -5.94
N SER A 255 -3.70 -3.63 -5.05
CA SER A 255 -3.70 -5.09 -4.90
C SER A 255 -4.27 -5.77 -6.16
N PRO A 256 -3.60 -6.79 -6.73
CA PRO A 256 -2.42 -7.50 -6.23
C PRO A 256 -1.09 -6.74 -6.42
N ALA A 257 -0.28 -6.69 -5.36
CA ALA A 257 0.98 -5.93 -5.34
C ALA A 257 2.14 -6.70 -4.70
N ILE A 258 3.35 -6.42 -5.17
CA ILE A 258 4.62 -6.94 -4.63
C ILE A 258 5.45 -5.76 -4.15
N ILE A 259 5.82 -5.77 -2.87
CA ILE A 259 6.73 -4.79 -2.28
C ILE A 259 8.11 -5.43 -2.24
N PHE A 260 9.08 -4.85 -2.95
CA PHE A 260 10.47 -5.27 -2.91
C PHE A 260 11.32 -4.24 -2.15
N ILE A 261 11.87 -4.66 -1.01
CA ILE A 261 12.78 -3.85 -0.19
C ILE A 261 14.20 -4.40 -0.35
N ASP A 262 15.07 -3.63 -0.99
CA ASP A 262 16.49 -3.95 -1.09
C ASP A 262 17.27 -3.37 0.11
N GLU A 263 18.41 -3.97 0.46
CA GLU A 263 19.29 -3.50 1.55
C GLU A 263 18.56 -3.25 2.90
N ILE A 264 17.72 -4.21 3.32
CA ILE A 264 16.97 -4.10 4.58
C ILE A 264 17.88 -4.03 5.82
N ASP A 265 19.16 -4.42 5.69
CA ASP A 265 20.18 -4.29 6.73
C ASP A 265 20.47 -2.83 7.14
N ALA A 266 20.06 -1.84 6.34
CA ALA A 266 20.11 -0.44 6.74
C ALA A 266 19.15 -0.09 7.89
N ILE A 267 18.03 -0.81 8.01
CA ILE A 267 16.97 -0.54 9.02
C ILE A 267 16.93 -1.62 10.09
N ALA A 268 17.12 -2.87 9.70
CA ALA A 268 16.82 -4.04 10.51
C ALA A 268 18.05 -4.57 11.29
N THR A 269 18.83 -3.70 11.92
CA THR A 269 20.02 -4.13 12.67
C THR A 269 19.66 -4.60 14.09
N LYS A 270 20.29 -5.67 14.59
CA LYS A 270 20.09 -6.19 15.96
C LYS A 270 20.55 -5.26 17.09
N ARG A 271 21.43 -4.30 16.79
CA ARG A 271 22.11 -3.47 17.80
C ARG A 271 21.59 -2.05 17.73
N PHE A 272 20.64 -1.72 18.60
CA PHE A 272 20.23 -0.35 18.83
C PHE A 272 20.89 0.14 20.13
N ASP A 273 21.79 1.10 20.01
CA ASP A 273 22.30 1.80 21.18
C ASP A 273 21.32 2.94 21.48
N ALA A 274 20.57 2.82 22.58
CA ALA A 274 19.48 3.75 22.90
C ALA A 274 19.96 5.18 23.22
N GLN A 275 21.26 5.45 23.12
CA GLN A 275 21.89 6.73 23.42
C GLN A 275 21.85 7.72 22.25
N THR A 276 21.78 7.26 21.00
CA THR A 276 21.80 8.13 19.82
C THR A 276 20.40 8.36 19.26
N GLY A 277 20.05 9.62 18.97
CA GLY A 277 18.75 9.99 18.42
C GLY A 277 18.45 9.38 17.05
N ALA A 278 19.49 9.14 16.23
CA ALA A 278 19.37 8.50 14.92
C ALA A 278 18.93 7.03 15.04
N ASP A 279 19.54 6.26 15.95
CA ASP A 279 19.21 4.85 16.15
C ASP A 279 17.78 4.66 16.67
N ARG A 280 17.29 5.61 17.49
CA ARG A 280 15.88 5.63 17.93
C ARG A 280 14.91 5.82 16.77
N GLU A 281 15.27 6.60 15.75
CA GLU A 281 14.42 6.78 14.58
C GLU A 281 14.38 5.51 13.73
N VAL A 282 15.54 4.88 13.50
CA VAL A 282 15.61 3.58 12.80
C VAL A 282 14.80 2.51 13.53
N GLN A 283 14.85 2.48 14.87
CA GLN A 283 14.03 1.59 15.67
C GLN A 283 12.52 1.84 15.49
N ARG A 284 12.08 3.09 15.42
CA ARG A 284 10.67 3.43 15.15
C ARG A 284 10.24 2.97 13.76
N ILE A 285 11.09 3.15 12.75
CA ILE A 285 10.85 2.67 11.38
C ILE A 285 10.69 1.15 11.37
N LEU A 286 11.58 0.43 12.05
CA LEU A 286 11.51 -1.02 12.16
C LEU A 286 10.23 -1.49 12.84
N LEU A 287 9.85 -0.87 13.97
CA LEU A 287 8.60 -1.20 14.67
C LEU A 287 7.37 -0.95 13.80
N GLU A 288 7.35 0.14 13.04
CA GLU A 288 6.26 0.45 12.12
C GLU A 288 6.19 -0.57 10.98
N LEU A 289 7.32 -0.95 10.38
CA LEU A 289 7.40 -2.00 9.37
C LEU A 289 6.83 -3.32 9.90
N LEU A 290 7.20 -3.71 11.13
CA LEU A 290 6.69 -4.91 11.78
C LEU A 290 5.18 -4.85 12.02
N ASN A 291 4.68 -3.72 12.51
CA ASN A 291 3.25 -3.51 12.76
C ASN A 291 2.44 -3.60 11.46
N GLN A 292 2.92 -2.97 10.37
CA GLN A 292 2.25 -3.03 9.08
C GLN A 292 2.26 -4.45 8.48
N MET A 293 3.34 -5.22 8.66
CA MET A 293 3.40 -6.61 8.22
C MET A 293 2.43 -7.54 8.97
N ASP A 294 2.27 -7.34 10.27
CA ASP A 294 1.32 -8.11 11.09
C ASP A 294 -0.13 -7.72 10.79
N GLY A 295 -0.38 -6.43 10.56
CA GLY A 295 -1.70 -5.85 10.30
C GLY A 295 -2.33 -6.19 8.94
N PHE A 296 -1.67 -6.99 8.10
CA PHE A 296 -2.29 -7.49 6.88
C PHE A 296 -3.37 -8.53 7.20
N ASP A 297 -4.59 -8.28 6.76
CA ASP A 297 -5.60 -9.33 6.68
C ASP A 297 -5.26 -10.28 5.53
N GLN A 298 -5.53 -11.59 5.70
CA GLN A 298 -5.27 -12.60 4.67
C GLN A 298 -6.03 -12.34 3.34
N THR A 299 -6.97 -11.40 3.33
CA THR A 299 -7.79 -11.05 2.16
C THR A 299 -7.04 -10.21 1.13
N THR A 300 -5.98 -9.50 1.51
CA THR A 300 -5.23 -8.63 0.58
C THR A 300 -4.05 -9.37 -0.02
N ASN A 301 -4.00 -9.46 -1.35
CA ASN A 301 -2.93 -10.11 -2.11
C ASN A 301 -1.69 -9.21 -2.22
N VAL A 302 -1.10 -8.87 -1.08
CA VAL A 302 0.16 -8.11 -1.00
C VAL A 302 1.26 -9.06 -0.54
N LYS A 303 2.37 -9.11 -1.28
CA LYS A 303 3.54 -9.93 -0.95
C LYS A 303 4.76 -9.05 -0.73
N VAL A 304 5.52 -9.35 0.33
CA VAL A 304 6.73 -8.59 0.67
C VAL A 304 7.97 -9.43 0.38
N ILE A 305 8.86 -8.92 -0.44
CA ILE A 305 10.16 -9.52 -0.73
C ILE A 305 11.23 -8.60 -0.14
N MET A 306 12.05 -9.12 0.76
CA MET A 306 13.18 -8.38 1.33
C MET A 306 14.49 -9.02 0.89
N ALA A 307 15.47 -8.20 0.51
CA ALA A 307 16.82 -8.65 0.19
C ALA A 307 17.84 -8.11 1.20
N THR A 308 18.72 -8.98 1.67
CA THR A 308 19.85 -8.59 2.53
C THR A 308 21.14 -9.26 2.08
N ASN A 309 22.27 -8.60 2.33
CA ASN A 309 23.60 -9.21 2.21
C ASN A 309 24.06 -9.84 3.53
N ARG A 310 23.47 -9.44 4.66
CA ARG A 310 23.93 -9.76 6.01
C ARG A 310 22.81 -10.31 6.88
N ALA A 311 22.59 -11.63 6.78
CA ALA A 311 21.58 -12.30 7.60
C ALA A 311 21.95 -12.35 9.10
N ASP A 312 23.24 -12.25 9.42
CA ASP A 312 23.77 -12.24 10.78
C ASP A 312 23.32 -11.01 11.60
N THR A 313 23.22 -9.85 10.94
CA THR A 313 22.87 -8.57 11.57
C THR A 313 21.37 -8.33 11.68
N LEU A 314 20.53 -9.14 11.05
CA LEU A 314 19.08 -8.95 10.99
C LEU A 314 18.35 -9.21 12.30
N ASP A 315 17.45 -8.31 12.72
CA ASP A 315 16.61 -8.52 13.90
C ASP A 315 15.80 -9.84 13.82
N PRO A 316 15.93 -10.76 14.80
CA PRO A 316 15.13 -11.99 14.83
C PRO A 316 13.62 -11.77 14.90
N ALA A 317 13.15 -10.57 15.29
CA ALA A 317 11.74 -10.22 15.28
C ALA A 317 11.13 -10.28 13.87
N LEU A 318 11.88 -9.94 12.83
CA LEU A 318 11.42 -10.05 11.43
C LEU A 318 11.28 -11.50 10.97
N LEU A 319 12.08 -12.40 11.53
CA LEU A 319 12.16 -13.81 11.15
C LEU A 319 11.11 -14.69 11.82
N ARG A 320 10.21 -14.11 12.62
CA ARG A 320 9.12 -14.85 13.26
C ARG A 320 8.09 -15.28 12.22
N PRO A 321 7.48 -16.48 12.40
CA PRO A 321 6.39 -16.93 11.53
C PRO A 321 5.22 -15.94 11.59
N GLY A 322 4.58 -15.71 10.44
CA GLY A 322 3.57 -14.66 10.24
C GLY A 322 4.13 -13.36 9.65
N ARG A 323 5.46 -13.25 9.47
CA ARG A 323 6.14 -12.12 8.83
C ARG A 323 6.96 -12.61 7.64
N LEU A 324 8.21 -13.00 7.87
CA LEU A 324 9.10 -13.58 6.85
C LEU A 324 9.12 -15.10 6.99
N ASP A 325 8.12 -15.74 6.37
CA ASP A 325 7.92 -17.19 6.47
C ASP A 325 8.93 -17.98 5.62
N ARG A 326 9.32 -17.43 4.46
CA ARG A 326 10.26 -18.08 3.54
C ARG A 326 11.61 -17.39 3.57
N LYS A 327 12.67 -18.19 3.70
CA LYS A 327 14.06 -17.74 3.71
C LYS A 327 14.79 -18.46 2.59
N ILE A 328 15.26 -17.71 1.60
CA ILE A 328 15.89 -18.24 0.40
C ILE A 328 17.36 -17.83 0.43
N GLU A 329 18.22 -18.83 0.47
CA GLU A 329 19.67 -18.64 0.47
C GLU A 329 20.22 -18.59 -0.96
N PHE A 330 21.08 -17.61 -1.19
CA PHE A 330 21.81 -17.41 -2.43
C PHE A 330 23.27 -17.78 -2.19
N PRO A 331 23.64 -19.06 -2.31
CA PRO A 331 25.03 -19.48 -2.19
C PRO A 331 25.85 -18.97 -3.39
N LEU A 332 27.17 -19.01 -3.25
CA LEU A 332 28.07 -18.82 -4.39
C LEU A 332 27.83 -19.89 -5.46
N PRO A 333 27.97 -19.55 -6.75
CA PRO A 333 27.64 -20.46 -7.83
C PRO A 333 28.58 -21.66 -7.88
N ASP A 334 28.00 -22.86 -7.91
CA ASP A 334 28.74 -24.11 -8.13
C ASP A 334 29.25 -24.22 -9.59
N ARG A 335 30.19 -25.13 -9.89
CA ARG A 335 30.76 -25.31 -11.24
C ARG A 335 29.69 -25.47 -12.32
N ARG A 336 28.62 -26.22 -12.02
CA ARG A 336 27.48 -26.37 -12.95
C ARG A 336 26.76 -25.04 -13.19
N GLN A 337 26.51 -24.28 -12.13
CA GLN A 337 25.84 -22.98 -12.19
C GLN A 337 26.71 -21.93 -12.88
N LYS A 338 28.03 -21.90 -12.61
CA LYS A 338 28.99 -21.04 -13.30
C LYS A 338 28.90 -21.22 -14.82
N ARG A 339 28.91 -22.48 -15.31
CA ARG A 339 28.75 -22.77 -16.74
C ARG A 339 27.48 -22.15 -17.31
N LEU A 340 26.36 -22.28 -16.61
CA LEU A 340 25.08 -21.71 -17.04
C LEU A 340 25.11 -20.18 -17.06
N ILE A 341 25.71 -19.53 -16.05
CA ILE A 341 25.87 -18.08 -15.98
C ILE A 341 26.75 -17.56 -17.12
N PHE A 342 27.88 -18.22 -17.39
CA PHE A 342 28.71 -17.89 -18.54
C PHE A 342 27.90 -18.05 -19.83
N SER A 343 27.18 -19.16 -20.02
CA SER A 343 26.38 -19.38 -21.23
C SER A 343 25.32 -18.30 -21.46
N THR A 344 24.61 -17.83 -20.43
CA THR A 344 23.56 -16.81 -20.62
C THR A 344 24.13 -15.43 -20.90
N ILE A 345 25.22 -15.05 -20.24
CA ILE A 345 25.88 -13.76 -20.47
C ILE A 345 26.56 -13.75 -21.82
N THR A 346 27.26 -14.83 -22.16
CA THR A 346 28.00 -14.95 -23.42
C THR A 346 27.09 -15.01 -24.64
N ALA A 347 25.86 -15.53 -24.52
CA ALA A 347 24.89 -15.54 -25.61
C ALA A 347 24.53 -14.12 -26.14
N LYS A 348 24.76 -13.07 -25.35
CA LYS A 348 24.48 -11.68 -25.74
C LYS A 348 25.64 -10.99 -26.47
N MET A 349 26.83 -11.61 -26.51
CA MET A 349 28.03 -11.02 -27.10
C MET A 349 28.56 -11.86 -28.26
N ASN A 350 29.39 -11.25 -29.11
CA ASN A 350 30.01 -11.94 -30.24
C ASN A 350 31.33 -12.58 -29.80
N LEU A 351 31.34 -13.90 -29.63
CA LEU A 351 32.54 -14.68 -29.33
C LEU A 351 33.12 -15.30 -30.60
N SER A 352 34.44 -15.48 -30.61
CA SER A 352 35.11 -16.35 -31.57
C SER A 352 34.78 -17.82 -31.30
N GLU A 353 34.74 -18.65 -32.34
CA GLU A 353 34.57 -20.11 -32.23
C GLU A 353 35.69 -20.78 -31.41
N GLU A 354 36.83 -20.11 -31.25
CA GLU A 354 37.98 -20.57 -30.48
C GLU A 354 37.83 -20.40 -28.95
N VAL A 355 36.77 -19.74 -28.47
CA VAL A 355 36.60 -19.48 -27.02
C VAL A 355 35.97 -20.68 -26.33
N ASP A 356 36.78 -21.39 -25.53
CA ASP A 356 36.28 -22.43 -24.63
C ASP A 356 35.93 -21.87 -23.24
N LEU A 357 34.63 -21.84 -22.92
CA LEU A 357 34.14 -21.41 -21.62
C LEU A 357 34.43 -22.44 -20.51
N GLU A 358 34.66 -23.71 -20.86
CA GLU A 358 34.90 -24.75 -19.86
C GLU A 358 36.23 -24.56 -19.14
N GLU A 359 37.24 -24.00 -19.81
CA GLU A 359 38.54 -23.70 -19.21
C GLU A 359 38.40 -22.73 -18.03
N PHE A 360 37.60 -21.67 -18.20
CA PHE A 360 37.37 -20.67 -17.15
C PHE A 360 36.49 -21.20 -16.02
N VAL A 361 35.55 -22.10 -16.32
CA VAL A 361 34.67 -22.74 -15.33
C VAL A 361 35.41 -23.79 -14.49
N ALA A 362 36.42 -24.45 -15.06
CA ALA A 362 37.20 -25.49 -14.39
C ALA A 362 38.15 -24.94 -13.31
N ARG A 363 38.46 -23.64 -13.34
CA ARG A 363 39.34 -22.99 -12.34
C ARG A 363 38.67 -23.00 -10.95
N PRO A 364 39.43 -23.30 -9.87
CA PRO A 364 38.90 -23.47 -8.52
C PRO A 364 38.51 -22.15 -7.83
N ASP A 365 38.71 -21.01 -8.48
CA ASP A 365 38.50 -19.69 -7.89
C ASP A 365 37.03 -19.48 -7.49
N ARG A 366 36.83 -18.86 -6.31
CA ARG A 366 35.50 -18.50 -5.82
C ARG A 366 35.07 -17.20 -6.51
N VAL A 367 34.22 -17.35 -7.53
CA VAL A 367 33.69 -16.23 -8.32
C VAL A 367 32.20 -16.06 -8.06
N SER A 368 31.75 -14.82 -7.89
CA SER A 368 30.33 -14.49 -7.83
C SER A 368 29.72 -14.32 -9.24
N GLY A 369 28.39 -14.30 -9.34
CA GLY A 369 27.72 -14.04 -10.62
C GLY A 369 28.03 -12.64 -11.17
N ALA A 370 28.21 -11.65 -10.29
CA ALA A 370 28.64 -10.31 -10.66
C ALA A 370 30.07 -10.29 -11.23
N ASP A 371 30.98 -11.06 -10.64
CA ASP A 371 32.37 -11.17 -11.14
C ASP A 371 32.41 -11.80 -12.53
N ILE A 372 31.59 -12.83 -12.78
CA ILE A 372 31.47 -13.45 -14.11
C ILE A 372 31.01 -12.43 -15.15
N ASN A 373 30.02 -11.60 -14.81
CA ASN A 373 29.56 -10.53 -15.68
C ASN A 373 30.66 -9.48 -15.92
N ALA A 374 31.39 -9.09 -14.87
CA ALA A 374 32.51 -8.16 -14.98
C ALA A 374 33.62 -8.71 -15.89
N ILE A 375 33.94 -10.00 -15.83
CA ILE A 375 34.92 -10.67 -16.70
C ILE A 375 34.48 -10.58 -18.17
N CYS A 376 33.22 -10.87 -18.46
CA CYS A 376 32.68 -10.78 -19.81
C CYS A 376 32.69 -9.33 -20.33
N GLN A 377 32.35 -8.37 -19.47
CA GLN A 377 32.37 -6.94 -19.81
C GLN A 377 33.79 -6.42 -20.08
N GLU A 378 34.77 -6.77 -19.25
CA GLU A 378 36.18 -6.40 -19.47
C GLU A 378 36.74 -7.04 -20.74
N ALA A 379 36.43 -8.32 -21.01
CA ALA A 379 36.83 -8.98 -22.25
C ALA A 379 36.25 -8.26 -23.48
N GLY A 380 34.97 -7.87 -23.43
CA GLY A 380 34.34 -7.04 -24.45
C GLY A 380 35.02 -5.67 -24.61
N MET A 381 35.34 -5.00 -23.51
CA MET A 381 36.00 -3.70 -23.53
C MET A 381 37.42 -3.78 -24.13
N HIS A 382 38.15 -4.86 -23.88
CA HIS A 382 39.44 -5.11 -24.51
C HIS A 382 39.32 -5.28 -26.03
N ALA A 383 38.33 -6.02 -26.52
CA ALA A 383 38.05 -6.13 -27.95
C ALA A 383 37.71 -4.76 -28.57
N VAL A 384 36.91 -3.94 -27.89
CA VAL A 384 36.58 -2.57 -28.32
C VAL A 384 37.82 -1.67 -28.37
N ARG A 385 38.71 -1.72 -27.37
CA ARG A 385 39.97 -0.94 -27.36
C ARG A 385 40.88 -1.29 -28.54
N GLU A 386 40.83 -2.53 -29.00
CA GLU A 386 41.60 -3.00 -30.16
C GLU A 386 40.84 -2.82 -31.49
N ASN A 387 39.68 -2.12 -31.48
CA ASN A 387 38.79 -1.90 -32.63
C ASN A 387 38.31 -3.20 -33.31
N ARG A 388 38.05 -4.24 -32.50
CA ARG A 388 37.55 -5.55 -32.97
C ARG A 388 36.07 -5.73 -32.61
N TYR A 389 35.31 -6.36 -33.50
CA TYR A 389 33.88 -6.66 -33.31
C TYR A 389 33.61 -8.03 -32.66
N ILE A 390 34.65 -8.85 -32.47
CA ILE A 390 34.58 -10.21 -31.95
C ILE A 390 35.60 -10.33 -30.80
N VAL A 391 35.16 -10.96 -29.70
CA VAL A 391 36.01 -11.21 -28.53
C VAL A 391 36.86 -12.46 -28.77
N LEU A 392 38.18 -12.35 -28.55
CA LEU A 392 39.14 -13.45 -28.69
C LEU A 392 39.45 -14.10 -27.32
N PRO A 393 39.95 -15.35 -27.30
CA PRO A 393 40.35 -16.02 -26.06
C PRO A 393 41.37 -15.22 -25.23
N LYS A 394 42.28 -14.49 -25.89
CA LYS A 394 43.27 -13.63 -25.24
C LYS A 394 42.64 -12.49 -24.44
N ASP A 395 41.49 -11.99 -24.87
CA ASP A 395 40.78 -10.91 -24.17
C ASP A 395 40.07 -11.43 -22.94
N PHE A 396 39.50 -12.64 -23.02
CA PHE A 396 38.93 -13.35 -21.87
C PHE A 396 39.97 -13.63 -20.80
N GLU A 397 41.16 -14.06 -21.19
CA GLU A 397 42.26 -14.32 -20.25
C GLU A 397 42.76 -13.03 -19.57
N LYS A 398 42.82 -11.91 -20.30
CA LYS A 398 43.13 -10.58 -19.72
C LYS A 398 42.03 -10.13 -18.76
N GLY A 399 40.76 -10.28 -19.14
CA GLY A 399 39.60 -9.92 -18.31
C GLY A 399 39.54 -10.75 -17.02
N TYR A 400 39.82 -12.05 -17.10
CA TYR A 400 39.90 -12.94 -15.95
C TYR A 400 40.98 -12.49 -14.95
N LYS A 401 42.20 -12.22 -15.44
CA LYS A 401 43.33 -11.77 -14.60
C LYS A 401 43.12 -10.41 -13.95
N ASN A 402 42.42 -9.50 -14.62
CA ASN A 402 42.16 -8.16 -14.10
C ASN A 402 41.12 -8.17 -12.97
N ASN A 403 40.05 -8.97 -13.12
CA ASN A 403 38.96 -9.01 -12.15
C ASN A 403 39.19 -9.98 -10.99
N ILE A 404 39.86 -11.10 -11.24
CA ILE A 404 40.19 -12.08 -10.21
C ILE A 404 41.62 -11.82 -9.77
N LYS A 405 41.77 -11.01 -8.72
CA LYS A 405 43.02 -10.95 -7.98
C LYS A 405 43.17 -12.27 -7.24
N LYS A 406 44.29 -12.98 -7.44
CA LYS A 406 44.65 -14.08 -6.55
C LYS A 406 44.75 -13.51 -5.14
N ASP A 407 43.95 -14.02 -4.22
CA ASP A 407 44.25 -13.85 -2.81
C ASP A 407 45.61 -14.54 -2.58
N GLU A 408 46.67 -13.75 -2.36
CA GLU A 408 48.02 -14.23 -2.02
C GLU A 408 48.06 -14.86 -0.60
N SER A 409 46.96 -15.44 -0.14
CA SER A 409 46.79 -16.00 1.21
C SER A 409 47.07 -17.50 1.28
N GLU A 410 47.15 -18.21 0.15
CA GLU A 410 47.73 -19.56 0.11
C GLU A 410 49.24 -19.47 -0.14
N TYR A 411 50.00 -19.31 0.94
CA TYR A 411 51.43 -19.63 0.91
C TYR A 411 51.56 -21.12 0.59
N GLU A 412 52.21 -21.47 -0.53
CA GLU A 412 52.54 -22.86 -0.91
C GLU A 412 53.27 -23.64 0.20
N PHE A 413 53.75 -22.93 1.23
CA PHE A 413 54.48 -23.47 2.37
C PHE A 413 53.66 -24.37 3.33
N TYR A 414 52.32 -24.27 3.35
CA TYR A 414 51.48 -25.00 4.32
C TYR A 414 50.68 -26.18 3.75
N LYS A 415 51.00 -26.67 2.55
CA LYS A 415 50.38 -27.89 1.98
C LYS A 415 51.21 -29.14 2.22
#